data_AF-A0A7C6F908-F1
#
_entry.id   AF-A0A7C6F908-F1
#
_cell.length_a   1.000
_cell.length_b   1.000
_cell.length_c   1.000
_cell.angle_alpha   90.00
_cell.angle_beta   90.00
_cell.angle_gamma   90.00
#
_symmetry.space_group_name_H-M   'P 1'
#
loop_
_entity.id
_entity.type
_entity.pdbx_description
1 polymer ?
#
loop_
_entity_poly.entity_id
_entity_poly.type
_entity_poly.pdbx_seq_one_letter_code
_entity_poly.pdbx_strand_id
1 'polypeptide(L)'
;MDETDRRIQAALRHYARASLSEIAGALTISRATVRARIERMQMSGEIVGFTVVTKADSATALVRGLMMIGIEGRGADRIIRQLRG
;
A
#
# COMPACT_ATOMS: atom_id res chain seq x y z
N MET A 1 6.28 -10.30 -9.50
CA MET A 1 6.77 -10.23 -8.10
C MET A 1 7.11 -11.63 -7.62
N ASP A 2 8.32 -11.86 -7.14
CA ASP A 2 8.75 -13.17 -6.63
C ASP A 2 8.69 -13.26 -5.09
N GLU A 3 9.07 -14.41 -4.54
CA GLU A 3 9.02 -14.66 -3.09
C GLU A 3 9.98 -13.75 -2.31
N THR A 4 11.12 -13.38 -2.90
CA THR A 4 12.06 -12.45 -2.24
C THR A 4 11.47 -11.05 -2.17
N ASP A 5 10.83 -10.60 -3.25
CA ASP A 5 10.11 -9.32 -3.28
C ASP A 5 9.02 -9.27 -2.19
N ARG A 6 8.23 -10.33 -2.02
CA ARG A 6 7.22 -10.44 -0.94
C ARG A 6 7.81 -10.33 0.45
N ARG A 7 8.92 -11.03 0.71
CA ARG A 7 9.61 -10.99 2.01
C ARG A 7 10.20 -9.61 2.30
N ILE A 8 10.73 -8.92 1.29
CA ILE A 8 11.17 -7.52 1.40
C ILE A 8 9.98 -6.61 1.72
N GLN A 9 8.86 -6.75 1.01
CA GLN A 9 7.64 -5.98 1.25
C GLN A 9 7.11 -6.21 2.67
N ALA A 10 7.12 -7.45 3.17
CA ALA A 10 6.72 -7.76 4.54
C ALA A 10 7.62 -7.07 5.57
N ALA A 11 8.94 -7.08 5.38
CA ALA A 11 9.88 -6.37 6.24
C ALA A 11 9.63 -4.85 6.25
N LEU A 12 9.40 -4.25 5.07
CA LEU A 12 9.10 -2.82 4.94
C LEU A 12 7.73 -2.44 5.52
N ARG A 13 6.72 -3.31 5.44
CA ARG A 13 5.43 -3.09 6.10
C ARG A 13 5.54 -3.09 7.62
N HIS A 14 6.44 -3.91 8.16
CA HIS A 14 6.70 -3.94 9.60
C HIS A 14 7.50 -2.71 10.06
N TYR A 15 8.58 -2.38 9.33
CA TYR A 15 9.40 -1.22 9.63
C TYR A 15 9.95 -0.59 8.35
N ALA A 16 9.22 0.39 7.82
CA ALA A 16 9.56 1.04 6.54
C ALA A 16 10.89 1.81 6.56
N ARG A 17 11.40 2.15 7.76
CA ARG A 17 12.70 2.81 7.95
C ARG A 17 13.86 1.84 8.13
N ALA A 18 13.63 0.53 8.05
CA ALA A 18 14.70 -0.46 8.10
C ALA A 18 15.76 -0.15 7.05
N SER A 19 17.01 -0.12 7.46
CA SER A 19 18.13 0.04 6.55
C SER A 19 18.24 -1.16 5.61
N LEU A 20 18.82 -0.93 4.43
CA LEU A 20 19.09 -2.02 3.49
C LEU A 20 19.96 -3.12 4.10
N SER A 21 20.84 -2.78 5.06
CA SER A 21 21.68 -3.74 5.79
C SER A 21 20.86 -4.65 6.70
N GLU A 22 19.89 -4.09 7.43
CA GLU A 22 19.02 -4.87 8.32
C GLU A 22 18.14 -5.83 7.54
N ILE A 23 17.53 -5.35 6.45
CA ILE A 23 16.71 -6.20 5.56
C ILE A 23 17.57 -7.28 4.91
N ALA A 24 18.78 -6.93 4.44
CA ALA A 24 19.73 -7.88 3.87
C ALA A 24 20.12 -8.98 4.86
N GLY A 25 20.44 -8.61 6.10
CA GLY A 25 20.77 -9.55 7.18
C GLY A 25 19.60 -10.47 7.50
N ALA A 26 18.40 -9.92 7.68
CA ALA A 26 17.19 -10.68 8.02
C ALA A 26 16.75 -11.67 6.91
N LEU A 27 17.02 -11.33 5.65
CA LEU A 27 16.64 -12.15 4.50
C LEU A 27 17.81 -12.99 3.95
N THR A 28 19.02 -12.86 4.52
CA THR A 28 20.25 -13.54 4.09
C THR A 28 20.57 -13.32 2.61
N ILE A 29 20.41 -12.07 2.14
CA ILE A 29 20.71 -11.65 0.76
C ILE A 29 21.61 -10.42 0.76
N SER A 30 22.24 -10.10 -0.38
CA SER A 30 23.12 -8.93 -0.45
C SER A 30 22.35 -7.60 -0.36
N ARG A 31 23.00 -6.56 0.18
CA ARG A 31 22.45 -5.19 0.21
C ARG A 31 22.13 -4.66 -1.20
N ALA A 32 22.97 -5.00 -2.19
CA ALA A 32 22.75 -4.62 -3.58
C ALA A 32 21.49 -5.29 -4.16
N THR A 33 21.25 -6.56 -3.82
CA THR A 33 20.05 -7.28 -4.20
C THR A 33 18.80 -6.62 -3.61
N VAL A 34 18.80 -6.30 -2.31
CA VAL A 34 17.67 -5.60 -1.66
C VAL A 34 17.39 -4.27 -2.36
N ARG A 35 18.42 -3.45 -2.60
CA ARG A 35 18.29 -2.16 -3.30
C ARG A 35 17.62 -2.32 -4.66
N ALA A 36 18.19 -3.16 -5.53
CA ALA A 36 17.69 -3.36 -6.88
C ALA A 36 16.25 -3.91 -6.89
N ARG A 37 15.89 -4.73 -5.89
CA ARG A 37 14.54 -5.27 -5.72
C ARG A 37 13.54 -4.18 -5.34
N ILE A 38 13.89 -3.32 -4.38
CA ILE A 38 13.03 -2.19 -3.97
C ILE A 38 12.86 -1.21 -5.14
N GLU A 39 13.93 -0.82 -5.81
CA GLU A 39 13.88 0.10 -6.95
C GLU A 39 12.99 -0.45 -8.07
N ARG A 40 13.12 -1.73 -8.40
CA ARG A 40 12.23 -2.39 -9.38
C ARG A 40 10.77 -2.38 -8.95
N MET A 41 10.48 -2.69 -7.70
CA MET A 41 9.12 -2.66 -7.17
C MET A 41 8.51 -1.26 -7.23
N GLN A 42 9.31 -0.22 -6.96
CA GLN A 42 8.88 1.17 -7.12
C GLN A 42 8.59 1.52 -8.58
N MET A 43 9.50 1.18 -9.51
CA MET A 43 9.31 1.42 -10.94
C MET A 43 8.08 0.70 -11.50
N SER A 44 7.80 -0.51 -11.01
CA SER A 44 6.62 -1.29 -11.43
C SER A 44 5.30 -0.81 -10.81
N GLY A 45 5.34 0.11 -9.84
CA GLY A 45 4.15 0.57 -9.10
C GLY A 45 3.70 -0.35 -7.97
N GLU A 46 4.38 -1.47 -7.74
CA GLU A 46 4.10 -2.38 -6.61
C GLU A 46 4.37 -1.72 -5.26
N ILE A 47 5.39 -0.86 -5.19
CA ILE A 47 5.58 0.09 -4.08
C ILE A 47 5.25 1.48 -4.62
N VAL A 48 4.03 1.94 -4.33
CA VAL A 48 3.57 3.27 -4.74
C VAL A 48 4.34 4.39 -4.01
N GLY A 49 4.72 4.15 -2.77
CA GLY A 49 5.48 5.12 -1.98
C GLY A 49 5.63 4.69 -0.53
N PHE A 50 6.35 5.52 0.22
CA PHE A 50 6.51 5.38 1.67
C PHE A 50 5.85 6.57 2.34
N THR A 51 5.03 6.29 3.35
CA THR A 51 4.33 7.34 4.11
C THR A 51 4.60 7.18 5.60
N VAL A 52 4.57 8.30 6.31
CA VAL A 52 4.57 8.33 7.77
C VAL A 52 3.13 8.51 8.21
N VAL A 53 2.67 7.62 9.09
CA VAL A 53 1.35 7.75 9.72
C VAL A 53 1.52 8.51 11.03
N THR A 54 0.98 9.73 11.10
CA THR A 54 1.00 10.57 12.30
C THR A 54 -0.26 10.36 13.14
N LYS A 55 -0.24 10.88 14.37
CA LYS A 55 -1.44 10.88 15.23
C LYS A 55 -2.62 11.62 14.58
N ALA A 56 -2.35 12.68 13.82
CA ALA A 56 -3.38 13.41 13.07
C ALA A 56 -3.97 12.54 11.94
N ASP A 57 -3.14 11.77 11.23
CA ASP A 57 -3.61 10.82 10.21
C ASP A 57 -4.47 9.70 10.83
N SER A 58 -4.15 9.28 12.06
CA SER A 58 -4.97 8.31 12.80
C SER A 58 -6.25 8.90 13.40
N ALA A 59 -6.23 10.20 13.74
CA ALA A 59 -7.38 10.94 14.26
C ALA A 59 -8.38 11.30 13.15
N THR A 60 -7.92 11.31 11.89
CA THR A 60 -8.77 11.41 10.69
C THR A 60 -9.44 10.06 10.38
N ALA A 61 -10.03 9.42 11.39
CA ALA A 61 -11.09 8.46 11.18
C ALA A 61 -12.42 9.22 11.13
N LEU A 62 -12.60 10.03 10.06
CA LEU A 62 -13.96 10.34 9.62
C LEU A 62 -14.63 8.99 9.38
N VAL A 63 -15.69 8.72 10.14
CA VAL A 63 -16.51 7.51 10.12
C VAL A 63 -16.45 6.83 8.75
N ARG A 64 -15.79 5.67 8.66
CA ARG A 64 -15.79 4.87 7.44
C ARG A 64 -17.09 4.05 7.44
N GLY A 65 -18.08 4.52 6.69
CA GLY A 65 -19.33 3.81 6.46
C GLY A 65 -19.26 2.98 5.17
N LEU A 66 -19.60 1.70 5.26
CA LEU A 66 -20.01 0.90 4.10
C LEU A 66 -21.53 1.00 4.02
N MET A 67 -22.07 1.44 2.88
CA MET A 67 -23.52 1.49 2.64
C MET A 67 -23.85 0.76 1.35
N MET A 68 -24.88 -0.08 1.42
CA MET A 68 -25.48 -0.72 0.26
C MET A 68 -26.68 0.10 -0.20
N ILE A 69 -26.81 0.32 -1.51
CA ILE A 69 -27.94 1.05 -2.09
C ILE A 69 -28.57 0.15 -3.16
N GLY A 70 -29.81 -0.28 -2.93
CA GLY A 70 -30.62 -0.96 -3.94
C GLY A 70 -31.26 0.07 -4.87
N ILE A 71 -31.11 -0.12 -6.19
CA ILE A 71 -31.69 0.78 -7.19
C ILE A 71 -32.61 -0.03 -8.09
N GLU A 72 -33.90 0.32 -8.08
CA GLU A 72 -34.90 -0.29 -8.96
C GLU A 72 -35.10 0.54 -10.24
N GLY A 73 -35.26 -0.14 -11.38
CA GLY A 73 -35.50 0.50 -12.68
C GLY A 73 -34.26 1.12 -13.34
N ARG A 74 -34.47 2.09 -14.25
CA ARG A 74 -33.43 2.64 -15.14
C ARG A 74 -32.61 3.80 -14.54
N GLY A 75 -32.75 4.06 -13.24
CA GLY A 75 -32.17 5.24 -12.57
C GLY A 75 -30.70 5.10 -12.15
N ALA A 76 -30.09 3.91 -12.30
CA ALA A 76 -28.78 3.59 -11.74
C ALA A 76 -27.67 4.58 -12.14
N ASP A 77 -27.55 4.91 -13.43
CA ASP A 77 -26.49 5.81 -13.92
C ASP A 77 -26.62 7.24 -13.36
N ARG A 78 -27.86 7.70 -13.14
CA ARG A 78 -28.12 9.02 -12.54
C ARG A 78 -27.69 9.04 -11.08
N ILE A 79 -28.04 8.00 -10.33
CA ILE A 79 -27.70 7.89 -8.90
C ILE A 79 -26.19 7.73 -8.69
N ILE A 80 -25.52 6.93 -9.52
CA ILE A 80 -24.06 6.78 -9.48
C ILE A 80 -23.35 8.13 -9.70
N ARG A 81 -23.84 8.95 -10.65
CA ARG A 81 -23.28 10.29 -10.87
C ARG A 81 -23.43 11.20 -9.66
N GLN A 82 -24.58 11.18 -8.98
CA GLN A 82 -24.79 12.00 -7.77
C GLN A 82 -23.93 11.56 -6.58
N LEU A 83 -23.68 10.26 -6.42
CA LEU A 83 -22.89 9.74 -5.29
C LEU A 83 -21.38 9.95 -5.44
N ARG A 84 -20.89 10.13 -6.69
CA ARG A 84 -19.46 10.35 -6.95
C ARG A 84 -19.01 11.81 -6.79
N GLY A 85 -19.96 12.74 -6.65
CA GLY A 85 -19.70 14.19 -6.69
C GLY A 85 -19.61 14.69 -8.13
#